data_AF-A0A2D4HJ84-F1
#
_entry.id   AF-A0A2D4HJ84-F1
#
_cell.length_a   1.000
_cell.length_b   1.000
_cell.length_c   1.000
_cell.angle_alpha   90.00
_cell.angle_beta   90.00
_cell.angle_gamma   90.00
#
_symmetry.space_group_name_H-M   'P 1'
#
loop_
_entity.id
_entity.type
_entity.pdbx_description
1 polymer ?
#
loop_
_entity_poly.entity_id
_entity_poly.type
_entity_poly.pdbx_seq_one_letter_code
_entity_poly.pdbx_strand_id
1 'polypeptide(L)'
;MFPLNFESVLKYAILTLGFLFQPIVTPPSLQPVTSSPVLSTSLVTDLEGLTLTDTSLTTAMISPVFGAVKKYELLHRMTGEGLSVEYYFSRQPFAPDPRMVAVQIQICNNMATEMKNIRVTEPKLLSGMRIQEFKEIESLAPGETVSVVMGIDFCDSTQVASFQLCTHTRQFYLSIQSPVGELMAPVFMSENEFKKEQGKLTGMSEITEKLTLPDTCQSDHVIVQKVTAAVNVSRVPCGSDKEYRFAAKTVSGECLILITLEKKSDNSAQLTINSEKMLIGTMLVKD
;
A
#
# COMPACT_ATOMS: atom_id res chain seq x y z
N MET A 1 19.09 40.76 -13.75
CA MET A 1 17.82 40.05 -13.50
C MET A 1 17.98 38.63 -14.00
N PHE A 2 18.37 37.75 -13.08
CA PHE A 2 18.32 36.28 -13.01
C PHE A 2 18.90 35.93 -11.62
N PRO A 3 18.54 34.80 -11.01
CA PRO A 3 17.80 34.80 -9.76
C PRO A 3 18.64 34.45 -8.54
N LEU A 4 18.04 34.76 -7.39
CA LEU A 4 18.57 34.64 -6.04
C LEU A 4 18.72 33.18 -5.61
N ASN A 5 19.88 32.93 -5.02
CA ASN A 5 20.34 31.67 -4.47
C ASN A 5 19.81 31.50 -3.03
N PHE A 6 19.42 30.27 -2.72
CA PHE A 6 18.77 29.84 -1.49
C PHE A 6 19.85 29.51 -0.45
N GLU A 7 20.42 30.53 0.21
CA GLU A 7 21.45 30.30 1.24
C GLU A 7 21.41 31.36 2.36
N SER A 8 20.31 31.39 3.11
CA SER A 8 20.20 32.26 4.30
C SER A 8 19.20 31.76 5.34
N VAL A 9 19.34 30.51 5.83
CA VAL A 9 18.89 30.14 7.19
C VAL A 9 19.72 28.96 7.73
N LEU A 10 21.04 29.11 7.87
CA LEU A 10 21.84 28.20 8.71
C LEU A 10 23.15 28.86 9.18
N LYS A 11 23.02 29.96 9.92
CA LYS A 11 24.12 30.57 10.67
C LYS A 11 23.63 31.03 12.05
N TYR A 12 23.26 30.08 12.90
CA TYR A 12 23.21 30.29 14.34
C TYR A 12 23.55 28.97 15.05
N ALA A 13 24.84 28.64 15.04
CA ALA A 13 25.43 27.73 16.00
C ALA A 13 26.88 28.14 16.23
N ILE A 14 27.26 28.20 17.52
CA ILE A 14 28.63 28.23 18.07
C ILE A 14 29.21 29.63 18.43
N LEU A 15 29.21 29.96 19.75
CA LEU A 15 30.37 30.33 20.62
C LEU A 15 30.06 31.38 21.71
N THR A 16 30.20 31.01 23.00
CA THR A 16 30.89 31.74 24.11
C THR A 16 30.80 30.88 25.41
N LEU A 17 31.86 30.22 25.90
CA LEU A 17 32.94 30.64 26.85
C LEU A 17 32.42 31.25 28.18
N GLY A 18 32.79 30.85 29.42
CA GLY A 18 33.70 29.84 29.98
C GLY A 18 33.81 29.97 31.54
N PHE A 19 34.56 29.03 32.18
CA PHE A 19 35.20 29.05 33.53
C PHE A 19 34.29 29.00 34.79
N LEU A 20 34.63 28.42 35.97
CA LEU A 20 35.72 27.62 36.56
C LEU A 20 35.22 27.09 37.94
N PHE A 21 35.79 25.99 38.44
CA PHE A 21 36.20 25.70 39.84
C PHE A 21 36.01 24.23 40.24
N GLN A 22 37.15 23.59 40.54
CA GLN A 22 37.33 22.36 41.30
C GLN A 22 37.79 22.75 42.73
N PRO A 23 37.69 21.83 43.71
CA PRO A 23 38.94 21.21 44.17
C PRO A 23 38.87 19.71 44.46
N ILE A 24 40.07 19.15 44.55
CA ILE A 24 40.52 17.77 44.69
C ILE A 24 40.47 17.29 46.14
N VAL A 25 40.13 16.01 46.39
CA VAL A 25 40.67 15.21 47.51
C VAL A 25 40.92 13.77 47.06
N THR A 26 42.09 13.26 47.44
CA THR A 26 42.77 11.99 47.11
C THR A 26 42.21 10.75 47.86
N PRO A 27 42.63 9.52 47.47
CA PRO A 27 41.93 8.27 47.79
C PRO A 27 42.51 7.49 48.98
N PRO A 28 41.84 6.40 49.42
CA PRO A 28 42.58 5.23 49.86
C PRO A 28 42.13 3.91 49.19
N SER A 29 43.03 2.95 49.33
CA SER A 29 43.20 1.67 48.63
C SER A 29 42.21 0.54 48.97
N LEU A 30 42.01 -0.31 47.95
CA LEU A 30 41.83 -1.77 47.92
C LEU A 30 41.61 -2.52 49.25
N GLN A 31 40.50 -3.27 49.33
CA GLN A 31 40.51 -4.73 49.58
C GLN A 31 39.17 -5.40 49.19
N PRO A 32 39.15 -6.71 48.86
CA PRO A 32 38.07 -7.37 48.13
C PRO A 32 37.23 -8.31 49.01
N VAL A 33 35.89 -8.31 48.87
CA VAL A 33 35.07 -9.43 49.36
C VAL A 33 33.73 -9.57 48.60
N THR A 34 33.71 -10.63 47.78
CA THR A 34 32.66 -11.67 47.65
C THR A 34 31.19 -11.33 47.36
N SER A 35 30.76 -11.87 46.21
CA SER A 35 29.50 -12.58 45.93
C SER A 35 28.16 -11.88 46.18
N SER A 36 27.49 -11.48 45.09
CA SER A 36 26.22 -12.07 44.60
C SER A 36 25.70 -11.24 43.40
N PRO A 37 25.37 -11.83 42.25
CA PRO A 37 24.68 -11.11 41.19
C PRO A 37 23.21 -10.94 41.58
N VAL A 38 22.75 -9.68 41.64
CA VAL A 38 21.31 -9.36 41.60
C VAL A 38 20.83 -9.74 40.20
N LEU A 39 20.27 -10.94 40.08
CA LEU A 39 19.64 -11.42 38.87
C LEU A 39 18.23 -10.82 38.78
N SER A 40 18.00 -10.10 37.68
CA SER A 40 16.70 -9.64 37.23
C SER A 40 15.76 -10.84 37.04
N THR A 41 14.84 -11.04 37.97
CA THR A 41 13.76 -12.02 37.86
C THR A 41 12.64 -11.44 37.02
N SER A 42 12.49 -11.90 35.76
CA SER A 42 11.20 -12.01 35.04
C SER A 42 11.40 -12.59 33.63
N LEU A 43 11.88 -13.84 33.51
CA LEU A 43 11.88 -14.57 32.23
C LEU A 43 11.70 -16.10 32.38
N VAL A 44 11.07 -16.58 33.46
CA VAL A 44 10.76 -18.02 33.58
C VAL A 44 9.40 -18.21 34.24
N THR A 45 8.35 -18.07 33.44
CA THR A 45 7.04 -18.72 33.61
C THR A 45 6.20 -18.37 32.38
N ASP A 46 6.40 -19.09 31.27
CA ASP A 46 5.28 -19.43 30.36
C ASP A 46 5.63 -20.53 29.35
N LEU A 47 6.49 -21.49 29.74
CA LEU A 47 6.80 -22.66 28.91
C LEU A 47 6.11 -23.93 29.42
N GLU A 48 4.90 -23.80 29.93
CA GLU A 48 3.99 -24.93 30.22
C GLU A 48 2.59 -24.59 29.72
N GLY A 49 2.43 -24.60 28.40
CA GLY A 49 1.15 -24.30 27.74
C GLY A 49 1.03 -24.79 26.29
N LEU A 50 1.86 -25.74 25.86
CA LEU A 50 1.70 -26.41 24.56
C LEU A 50 0.79 -27.64 24.69
N THR A 51 -0.51 -27.40 24.80
CA THR A 51 -1.52 -28.41 24.46
C THR A 51 -2.10 -28.06 23.10
N LEU A 52 -1.81 -28.90 22.10
CA LEU A 52 -2.38 -28.80 20.76
C LEU A 52 -3.88 -29.13 20.83
N THR A 53 -4.71 -28.11 20.74
CA THR A 53 -6.13 -28.25 20.40
C THR A 53 -6.44 -27.35 19.23
N ASP A 54 -6.77 -27.98 18.10
CA ASP A 54 -7.29 -27.38 16.88
C ASP A 54 -8.36 -26.33 17.20
N THR A 55 -8.09 -25.06 16.89
CA THR A 55 -9.12 -24.03 16.74
C THR A 55 -8.62 -22.96 15.79
N SER A 56 -9.15 -23.03 14.56
CA SER A 56 -9.33 -21.94 13.58
C SER A 56 -8.29 -20.81 13.58
N LEU A 57 -7.35 -20.88 12.65
CA LEU A 57 -6.51 -19.74 12.24
C LEU A 57 -7.38 -18.67 11.57
N THR A 58 -8.00 -17.79 12.36
CA THR A 58 -8.61 -16.55 11.84
C THR A 58 -7.73 -15.35 12.16
N THR A 59 -7.45 -14.61 11.08
CA THR A 59 -6.90 -13.26 11.05
C THR A 59 -5.46 -13.12 11.54
N ALA A 60 -4.53 -13.54 10.68
CA ALA A 60 -3.18 -12.97 10.68
C ALA A 60 -3.31 -11.44 10.55
N MET A 61 -2.89 -10.72 11.59
CA MET A 61 -2.82 -9.27 11.59
C MET A 61 -1.94 -8.81 10.44
N ILE A 62 -2.56 -8.12 9.49
CA ILE A 62 -1.90 -7.57 8.31
C ILE A 62 -1.12 -6.36 8.83
N SER A 63 0.21 -6.50 8.84
CA SER A 63 1.14 -5.42 9.16
C SER A 63 0.80 -4.16 8.34
N PRO A 64 0.93 -2.94 8.89
CA PRO A 64 0.58 -1.73 8.15
C PRO A 64 1.42 -1.66 6.87
N VAL A 65 0.72 -1.63 5.74
CA VAL A 65 1.31 -1.44 4.41
C VAL A 65 2.19 -0.19 4.47
N PHE A 66 3.49 -0.37 4.24
CA PHE A 66 4.48 0.71 4.29
C PHE A 66 4.26 1.66 3.11
N GLY A 67 3.44 2.68 3.31
CA GLY A 67 3.20 3.77 2.37
C GLY A 67 1.96 4.57 2.73
N ALA A 68 1.99 5.89 2.52
CA ALA A 68 0.76 6.70 2.59
C ALA A 68 -0.21 6.20 1.51
N VAL A 69 -1.42 5.82 1.92
CA VAL A 69 -2.46 5.35 1.00
C VAL A 69 -2.80 6.47 0.01
N LYS A 70 -2.69 6.18 -1.28
CA LYS A 70 -3.00 7.15 -2.33
C LYS A 70 -4.51 7.36 -2.39
N LYS A 71 -4.95 8.58 -2.08
CA LYS A 71 -6.36 9.00 -2.20
C LYS A 71 -6.62 9.67 -3.54
N TYR A 72 -7.86 9.55 -3.99
CA TYR A 72 -8.35 10.07 -5.25
C TYR A 72 -9.63 10.88 -4.98
N GLU A 73 -9.72 12.08 -5.54
CA GLU A 73 -10.95 12.86 -5.50
C GLU A 73 -11.95 12.29 -6.49
N LEU A 74 -13.18 12.03 -6.04
CA LEU A 74 -14.29 11.54 -6.87
C LEU A 74 -15.33 12.63 -7.11
N LEU A 75 -15.60 13.45 -6.09
CA LEU A 75 -16.51 14.58 -6.17
C LEU A 75 -15.96 15.73 -5.33
N HIS A 76 -15.62 16.83 -6.00
CA HIS A 76 -15.19 18.04 -5.31
C HIS A 76 -16.39 18.74 -4.66
N ARG A 77 -16.19 19.33 -3.47
CA ARG A 77 -17.27 20.02 -2.72
C ARG A 77 -18.03 21.08 -3.53
N MET A 78 -17.36 21.74 -4.46
CA MET A 78 -17.97 22.82 -5.25
C MET A 78 -18.93 22.28 -6.32
N THR A 79 -18.57 21.16 -6.96
CA THR A 79 -19.41 20.49 -7.98
C THR A 79 -20.43 19.55 -7.34
N GLY A 80 -20.17 19.07 -6.13
CA GLY A 80 -21.09 18.30 -5.31
C GLY A 80 -22.07 19.13 -4.48
N GLU A 81 -22.17 20.44 -4.72
CA GLU A 81 -23.05 21.36 -3.99
C GLU A 81 -22.91 21.24 -2.45
N GLY A 82 -21.69 21.07 -1.96
CA GLY A 82 -21.35 20.87 -0.55
C GLY A 82 -21.03 19.44 -0.14
N LEU A 83 -21.42 18.44 -0.94
CA LEU A 83 -20.96 17.06 -0.78
C LEU A 83 -19.56 16.90 -1.40
N SER A 84 -18.62 16.33 -0.66
CA SER A 84 -17.33 15.89 -1.23
C SER A 84 -17.12 14.40 -1.03
N VAL A 85 -16.51 13.76 -2.03
CA VAL A 85 -16.24 12.33 -2.02
C VAL A 85 -14.79 12.08 -2.45
N GLU A 86 -14.08 11.33 -1.63
CA GLU A 86 -12.76 10.78 -1.94
C GLU A 86 -12.82 9.25 -1.89
N TYR A 87 -11.88 8.59 -2.56
CA TYR A 87 -11.72 7.15 -2.44
C TYR A 87 -10.26 6.73 -2.44
N TYR A 88 -10.02 5.49 -2.00
CA TYR A 88 -8.74 4.82 -2.15
C TYR A 88 -8.92 3.31 -2.26
N PHE A 89 -7.92 2.65 -2.82
CA PHE A 89 -7.86 1.19 -2.90
C PHE A 89 -7.30 0.66 -1.58
N SER A 90 -8.10 -0.10 -0.84
CA SER A 90 -7.71 -0.59 0.49
C SER A 90 -6.71 -1.74 0.43
N ARG A 91 -6.62 -2.42 -0.72
CA ARG A 91 -5.89 -3.68 -0.95
C ARG A 91 -6.27 -4.81 0.01
N GLN A 92 -7.38 -4.64 0.72
CA GLN A 92 -7.99 -5.68 1.54
C GLN A 92 -8.91 -6.55 0.67
N PRO A 93 -9.04 -7.85 0.95
CA PRO A 93 -10.04 -8.68 0.32
C PRO A 93 -11.44 -8.09 0.51
N PHE A 94 -12.23 -8.01 -0.57
CA PHE A 94 -13.63 -7.63 -0.47
C PHE A 94 -14.43 -8.82 0.04
N ALA A 95 -14.85 -8.77 1.31
CA ALA A 95 -15.47 -9.91 1.98
C ALA A 95 -16.70 -10.52 1.26
N PRO A 96 -17.61 -9.73 0.64
CA PRO A 96 -18.76 -10.29 -0.07
C PRO A 96 -18.41 -11.09 -1.35
N ASP A 97 -17.34 -10.71 -2.06
CA ASP A 97 -16.89 -11.40 -3.27
C ASP A 97 -15.37 -11.18 -3.44
N PRO A 98 -14.54 -12.23 -3.30
CA PRO A 98 -13.09 -12.10 -3.41
C PRO A 98 -12.60 -11.74 -4.82
N ARG A 99 -13.48 -11.77 -5.83
CA ARG A 99 -13.18 -11.34 -7.21
C ARG A 99 -13.38 -9.84 -7.44
N MET A 100 -13.73 -9.09 -6.39
CA MET A 100 -13.89 -7.64 -6.45
C MET A 100 -12.78 -6.92 -5.70
N VAL A 101 -12.36 -5.78 -6.24
CA VAL A 101 -11.45 -4.86 -5.58
C VAL A 101 -12.22 -4.04 -4.56
N ALA A 102 -11.76 -4.04 -3.30
CA ALA A 102 -12.35 -3.25 -2.22
C ALA A 102 -11.90 -1.78 -2.28
N VAL A 103 -12.84 -0.91 -2.65
CA VAL A 103 -12.64 0.54 -2.72
C VAL A 103 -13.25 1.19 -1.48
N GLN A 104 -12.41 1.83 -0.67
CA GLN A 104 -12.90 2.65 0.44
C GLN A 104 -13.33 4.01 -0.10
N ILE A 105 -14.54 4.44 0.24
CA ILE A 105 -15.10 5.73 -0.12
C ILE A 105 -15.31 6.55 1.15
N GLN A 106 -14.83 7.80 1.14
CA GLN A 106 -15.03 8.78 2.21
C GLN A 106 -15.95 9.88 1.69
N ILE A 107 -17.09 10.05 2.35
CA ILE A 107 -18.14 11.01 1.96
C ILE A 107 -18.25 12.04 3.09
N CYS A 108 -18.11 13.32 2.76
CA CYS A 108 -18.19 14.42 3.71
C CYS A 108 -19.27 15.42 3.31
N ASN A 109 -20.14 15.75 4.26
CA ASN A 109 -21.14 16.81 4.10
C ASN A 109 -20.55 18.15 4.58
N ASN A 110 -20.16 19.01 3.66
CA ASN A 110 -19.61 20.34 3.98
C ASN A 110 -20.69 21.44 4.05
N MET A 111 -21.97 21.08 4.05
CA MET A 111 -23.07 22.03 4.16
C MET A 111 -23.41 22.33 5.63
N ALA A 112 -24.24 23.35 5.86
CA ALA A 112 -24.83 23.65 7.16
C ALA A 112 -26.11 22.85 7.46
N THR A 113 -26.56 22.02 6.52
CA THR A 113 -27.79 21.22 6.62
C THR A 113 -27.50 19.73 6.47
N GLU A 114 -28.34 18.89 7.04
CA GLU A 114 -28.24 17.43 6.87
C GLU A 114 -28.42 17.02 5.40
N MET A 115 -27.76 15.93 5.01
CA MET A 115 -27.92 15.31 3.69
C MET A 115 -28.43 13.88 3.86
N LYS A 116 -29.49 13.53 3.12
CA LYS A 116 -30.18 12.24 3.26
C LYS A 116 -30.11 11.39 2.01
N ASN A 117 -30.33 10.09 2.21
CA ASN A 117 -30.54 9.10 1.17
C ASN A 117 -29.37 9.02 0.19
N ILE A 118 -28.14 8.97 0.73
CA ILE A 118 -26.91 8.89 -0.07
C ILE A 118 -26.70 7.44 -0.48
N ARG A 119 -26.79 7.15 -1.78
CA ARG A 119 -26.67 5.79 -2.33
C ARG A 119 -26.10 5.80 -3.74
N VAL A 120 -25.53 4.66 -4.14
CA VAL A 120 -25.10 4.43 -5.52
C VAL A 120 -26.27 3.88 -6.34
N THR A 121 -26.44 4.36 -7.57
CA THR A 121 -27.46 3.91 -8.52
C THR A 121 -26.90 3.85 -9.95
N GLU A 122 -27.66 3.22 -10.85
CA GLU A 122 -27.43 3.22 -12.29
C GLU A 122 -25.97 2.92 -12.72
N PRO A 123 -25.38 1.78 -12.33
CA PRO A 123 -24.05 1.42 -12.80
C PRO A 123 -24.08 1.23 -14.32
N LYS A 124 -23.42 2.14 -15.05
CA LYS A 124 -23.23 2.10 -16.51
C LYS A 124 -21.88 1.46 -16.79
N LEU A 125 -21.87 0.14 -16.71
CA LEU A 125 -20.64 -0.66 -16.77
C LEU A 125 -20.44 -1.25 -18.17
N LEU A 126 -19.18 -1.34 -18.57
CA LEU A 126 -18.79 -2.06 -19.78
C LEU A 126 -18.90 -3.57 -19.53
N SER A 127 -19.08 -4.35 -20.60
CA SER A 127 -19.43 -5.77 -20.51
C SER A 127 -18.50 -6.56 -19.58
N GLY A 128 -19.09 -7.22 -18.57
CA GLY A 128 -18.39 -8.02 -17.57
C GLY A 128 -18.19 -7.33 -16.22
N MET A 129 -17.98 -6.01 -16.21
CA MET A 129 -17.72 -5.27 -14.97
C MET A 129 -18.94 -5.29 -14.03
N ARG A 130 -18.70 -5.31 -12.72
CA ARG A 130 -19.75 -5.31 -11.69
C ARG A 130 -19.39 -4.33 -10.58
N ILE A 131 -20.41 -3.71 -9.99
CA ILE A 131 -20.29 -2.93 -8.76
C ILE A 131 -21.20 -3.56 -7.72
N GLN A 132 -20.66 -3.76 -6.52
CA GLN A 132 -21.44 -4.03 -5.31
C GLN A 132 -21.49 -2.73 -4.50
N GLU A 133 -22.66 -2.10 -4.47
CA GLU A 133 -22.85 -0.83 -3.79
C GLU A 133 -22.71 -0.96 -2.26
N PHE A 134 -22.35 0.14 -1.61
CA PHE A 134 -22.46 0.25 -0.16
C PHE A 134 -23.92 0.46 0.27
N LYS A 135 -24.24 0.12 1.53
CA LYS A 135 -25.57 0.34 2.10
C LYS A 135 -25.91 1.83 2.14
N GLU A 136 -27.10 2.19 1.70
CA GLU A 136 -27.59 3.58 1.74
C GLU A 136 -27.36 4.25 3.10
N ILE A 137 -26.82 5.46 3.06
CA ILE A 137 -26.63 6.32 4.23
C ILE A 137 -27.90 7.18 4.35
N GLU A 138 -28.68 6.89 5.39
CA GLU A 138 -29.99 7.52 5.61
C GLU A 138 -29.87 9.02 5.89
N SER A 139 -28.90 9.43 6.71
CA SER A 139 -28.61 10.83 6.99
C SER A 139 -27.12 11.02 7.32
N LEU A 140 -26.57 12.15 6.90
CA LEU A 140 -25.21 12.61 7.17
C LEU A 140 -25.27 14.06 7.68
N ALA A 141 -24.84 14.28 8.92
CA ALA A 141 -24.96 15.57 9.59
C ALA A 141 -24.03 16.64 8.97
N PRO A 142 -24.30 17.94 9.21
CA PRO A 142 -23.39 19.03 8.82
C PRO A 142 -21.96 18.81 9.35
N GLY A 143 -20.97 18.85 8.47
CA GLY A 143 -19.55 18.64 8.79
C GLY A 143 -19.16 17.19 9.04
N GLU A 144 -20.08 16.24 8.96
CA GLU A 144 -19.81 14.82 9.22
C GLU A 144 -19.13 14.15 8.02
N THR A 145 -18.21 13.24 8.32
CA THR A 145 -17.59 12.36 7.33
C THR A 145 -17.86 10.90 7.68
N VAL A 146 -18.33 10.14 6.71
CA VAL A 146 -18.55 8.70 6.82
C VAL A 146 -17.65 7.95 5.84
N SER A 147 -17.17 6.78 6.27
CA SER A 147 -16.37 5.87 5.44
C SER A 147 -17.17 4.61 5.14
N VAL A 148 -17.30 4.27 3.87
CA VAL A 148 -18.01 3.08 3.38
C VAL A 148 -17.13 2.29 2.40
N VAL A 149 -17.45 1.02 2.17
CA VAL A 149 -16.69 0.16 1.25
C VAL A 149 -17.58 -0.26 0.09
N MET A 150 -17.06 -0.15 -1.12
CA MET A 150 -17.68 -0.60 -2.36
C MET A 150 -16.81 -1.68 -3.01
N GLY A 151 -17.44 -2.71 -3.57
CA GLY A 151 -16.74 -3.73 -4.35
C GLY A 151 -16.83 -3.42 -5.84
N ILE A 152 -15.72 -3.45 -6.56
CA ILE A 152 -15.72 -3.29 -8.02
C ILE A 152 -14.98 -4.45 -8.67
N ASP A 153 -15.69 -5.21 -9.51
CA ASP A 153 -15.10 -6.18 -10.43
C ASP A 153 -14.73 -5.44 -11.72
N PHE A 154 -13.43 -5.17 -11.90
CA PHE A 154 -12.91 -4.54 -13.11
C PHE A 154 -12.63 -5.55 -14.24
N CYS A 155 -12.87 -6.85 -14.04
CA CYS A 155 -12.64 -7.90 -15.05
C CYS A 155 -11.24 -7.89 -15.67
N ASP A 156 -10.22 -7.62 -14.85
CA ASP A 156 -8.82 -7.49 -15.26
C ASP A 156 -8.60 -6.46 -16.38
N SER A 157 -9.37 -5.38 -16.33
CA SER A 157 -9.32 -4.25 -17.26
C SER A 157 -9.07 -2.95 -16.51
N THR A 158 -8.41 -1.99 -17.17
CA THR A 158 -8.24 -0.62 -16.64
C THR A 158 -9.36 0.32 -17.12
N GLN A 159 -10.50 -0.25 -17.52
CA GLN A 159 -11.69 0.50 -17.93
C GLN A 159 -12.32 1.22 -16.74
N VAL A 160 -13.05 2.28 -17.06
CA VAL A 160 -13.69 3.16 -16.10
C VAL A 160 -15.02 2.55 -15.63
N ALA A 161 -15.19 2.40 -14.32
CA ALA A 161 -16.46 2.05 -13.69
C ALA A 161 -17.27 3.33 -13.44
N SER A 162 -18.35 3.53 -14.20
CA SER A 162 -19.20 4.72 -14.10
C SER A 162 -20.53 4.40 -13.40
N PHE A 163 -20.93 5.26 -12.46
CA PHE A 163 -22.16 5.12 -11.68
C PHE A 163 -22.69 6.50 -11.26
N GLN A 164 -23.87 6.52 -10.65
CA GLN A 164 -24.40 7.74 -10.03
C GLN A 164 -24.34 7.64 -8.51
N LEU A 165 -23.97 8.74 -7.86
CA LEU A 165 -24.22 8.96 -6.46
C LEU A 165 -25.45 9.84 -6.32
N CYS A 166 -26.53 9.26 -5.80
CA CYS A 166 -27.76 9.97 -5.52
C CYS A 166 -27.81 10.42 -4.07
N THR A 167 -28.41 11.57 -3.86
CA THR A 167 -28.92 12.05 -2.58
C THR A 167 -30.44 12.15 -2.68
N HIS A 168 -31.11 12.65 -1.66
CA HIS A 168 -32.56 12.92 -1.75
C HIS A 168 -32.91 13.88 -2.91
N THR A 169 -32.06 14.87 -3.21
CA THR A 169 -32.40 16.00 -4.11
C THR A 169 -31.52 16.12 -5.34
N ARG A 170 -30.37 15.44 -5.38
CA ARG A 170 -29.33 15.56 -6.41
C ARG A 170 -28.79 14.21 -6.84
N GLN A 171 -28.25 14.18 -8.05
CA GLN A 171 -27.58 13.03 -8.62
C GLN A 171 -26.25 13.50 -9.23
N PHE A 172 -25.18 12.78 -8.92
CA PHE A 172 -23.84 13.09 -9.40
C PHE A 172 -23.31 11.91 -10.21
N TYR A 173 -22.83 12.17 -11.42
CA TYR A 173 -22.21 11.14 -12.25
C TYR A 173 -20.75 11.02 -11.88
N LEU A 174 -20.36 9.85 -11.36
CA LEU A 174 -19.04 9.57 -10.85
C LEU A 174 -18.39 8.43 -11.63
N SER A 175 -17.07 8.43 -11.66
CA SER A 175 -16.28 7.44 -12.37
C SER A 175 -15.03 7.06 -11.58
N ILE A 176 -14.79 5.75 -11.45
CA ILE A 176 -13.60 5.21 -10.83
C ILE A 176 -12.82 4.41 -11.87
N GLN A 177 -11.54 4.72 -12.01
CA GLN A 177 -10.62 3.96 -12.82
C GLN A 177 -9.54 3.35 -11.92
N SER A 178 -9.36 2.04 -12.01
CA SER A 178 -8.29 1.38 -11.30
C SER A 178 -6.96 1.52 -12.07
N PRO A 179 -5.88 1.94 -11.41
CA PRO A 179 -4.53 1.63 -11.88
C PRO A 179 -4.35 0.12 -12.00
N VAL A 180 -3.46 -0.34 -12.88
CA VAL A 180 -3.30 -1.79 -13.11
C VAL A 180 -2.75 -2.49 -11.86
N GLY A 181 -1.91 -1.82 -11.08
CA GLY A 181 -1.33 -2.38 -9.85
C GLY A 181 -2.35 -2.64 -8.73
N GLU A 182 -3.53 -2.01 -8.78
CA GLU A 182 -4.62 -2.21 -7.81
C GLU A 182 -5.58 -3.34 -8.23
N LEU A 183 -5.43 -3.87 -9.45
CA LEU A 183 -6.20 -5.03 -9.95
C LEU A 183 -5.66 -6.37 -9.44
N MET A 184 -4.69 -6.34 -8.54
CA MET A 184 -3.88 -7.48 -8.14
C MET A 184 -4.04 -7.78 -6.65
N ALA A 185 -3.84 -9.04 -6.31
CA ALA A 185 -3.68 -9.51 -4.94
C ALA A 185 -2.33 -10.21 -4.78
N PRO A 186 -1.63 -10.00 -3.66
CA PRO A 186 -0.32 -10.59 -3.42
C PRO A 186 -0.41 -12.12 -3.37
N VAL A 187 0.58 -12.79 -3.95
CA VAL A 187 0.74 -14.25 -3.87
C VAL A 187 2.06 -14.53 -3.16
N PHE A 188 1.99 -15.27 -2.06
CA PHE A 188 3.18 -15.70 -1.32
C PHE A 188 3.65 -17.04 -1.87
N MET A 189 4.92 -17.11 -2.27
CA MET A 189 5.51 -18.33 -2.82
C MET A 189 7.01 -18.37 -2.54
N SER A 190 7.57 -19.57 -2.60
CA SER A 190 9.02 -19.79 -2.48
C SER A 190 9.78 -19.44 -3.76
N GLU A 191 11.10 -19.29 -3.66
CA GLU A 191 11.96 -19.10 -4.83
C GLU A 191 11.82 -20.24 -5.87
N ASN A 192 11.69 -21.48 -5.39
CA ASN A 192 11.57 -22.66 -6.26
C ASN A 192 10.24 -22.68 -7.02
N GLU A 193 9.14 -22.36 -6.33
CA GLU A 193 7.82 -22.25 -6.97
C GLU A 193 7.80 -21.11 -7.98
N PHE A 194 8.38 -19.96 -7.64
CA PHE A 194 8.49 -18.83 -8.56
C PHE A 194 9.20 -19.23 -9.86
N LYS A 195 10.38 -19.85 -9.77
CA LYS A 195 11.13 -20.29 -10.96
C LYS A 195 10.37 -21.35 -11.76
N LYS A 196 9.67 -22.25 -11.08
CA LYS A 196 8.85 -23.28 -11.73
C LYS A 196 7.71 -22.65 -12.53
N GLU A 197 6.96 -21.72 -11.95
CA GLU A 197 5.86 -21.04 -12.63
C GLU A 197 6.38 -20.10 -13.73
N GLN A 198 7.48 -19.39 -13.48
CA GLN A 198 8.15 -18.56 -14.48
C GLN A 198 8.55 -19.38 -15.71
N GLY A 199 9.13 -20.57 -15.52
CA GLY A 199 9.50 -21.47 -16.62
C GLY A 199 8.34 -21.90 -17.52
N LYS A 200 7.09 -21.85 -17.04
CA LYS A 200 5.90 -22.11 -17.88
C LYS A 200 5.47 -20.89 -18.69
N LEU A 201 5.82 -19.69 -18.23
CA LEU A 201 5.39 -18.41 -18.76
C LEU A 201 6.49 -17.68 -19.56
N THR A 202 7.57 -18.38 -19.91
CA THR A 202 8.62 -17.82 -20.79
C THR A 202 8.18 -17.77 -22.25
N GLY A 203 8.80 -16.90 -23.06
CA GLY A 203 8.52 -16.81 -24.48
C GLY A 203 7.34 -15.88 -24.80
N MET A 204 6.18 -16.44 -25.15
CA MET A 204 5.03 -15.62 -25.57
C MET A 204 4.29 -14.90 -24.43
N SER A 205 4.56 -15.30 -23.19
CA SER A 205 3.94 -14.75 -21.97
C SER A 205 4.91 -13.91 -21.15
N GLU A 206 5.94 -13.37 -21.80
CA GLU A 206 7.02 -12.60 -21.18
C GLU A 206 7.17 -11.24 -21.84
N ILE A 207 7.29 -10.19 -21.02
CA ILE A 207 7.61 -8.84 -21.42
C ILE A 207 8.89 -8.44 -20.70
N THR A 208 9.87 -7.94 -21.44
CA THR A 208 11.14 -7.49 -20.88
C THR A 208 11.44 -6.08 -21.34
N GLU A 209 11.64 -5.19 -20.38
CA GLU A 209 11.84 -3.75 -20.62
C GLU A 209 13.00 -3.21 -19.78
N LYS A 210 13.66 -2.19 -20.32
CA LYS A 210 14.76 -1.51 -19.63
C LYS A 210 14.22 -0.27 -18.94
N LEU A 211 14.51 -0.15 -17.65
CA LEU A 211 14.14 0.98 -16.82
C LEU A 211 15.37 1.75 -16.37
N THR A 212 15.23 3.06 -16.20
CA THR A 212 16.22 3.87 -15.48
C THR A 212 15.73 4.03 -14.06
N LEU A 213 16.49 3.53 -13.08
CA LEU A 213 16.13 3.69 -11.68
C LEU A 213 16.39 5.14 -11.25
N PRO A 214 15.43 5.81 -10.59
CA PRO A 214 15.65 7.12 -10.01
C PRO A 214 16.82 7.11 -9.03
N ASP A 215 17.52 8.24 -8.87
CA ASP A 215 18.65 8.36 -7.93
C ASP A 215 18.29 8.05 -6.47
N THR A 216 17.00 8.09 -6.13
CA THR A 216 16.47 7.70 -4.82
C THR A 216 16.41 6.17 -4.61
N CYS A 217 16.49 5.36 -5.66
CA CYS A 217 16.41 3.89 -5.62
C CYS A 217 17.78 3.22 -5.39
N GLN A 218 18.50 3.64 -4.35
CA GLN A 218 19.84 3.09 -4.09
C GLN A 218 19.83 1.86 -3.19
N SER A 219 18.85 1.74 -2.29
CA SER A 219 18.74 0.62 -1.36
C SER A 219 17.65 -0.37 -1.77
N ASP A 220 17.89 -1.65 -1.45
CA ASP A 220 16.96 -2.76 -1.68
C ASP A 220 15.58 -2.47 -1.08
N HIS A 221 15.56 -1.92 0.13
CA HIS A 221 14.34 -1.57 0.82
C HIS A 221 13.51 -0.53 0.07
N VAL A 222 14.14 0.51 -0.48
CA VAL A 222 13.43 1.56 -1.23
C VAL A 222 12.89 1.01 -2.55
N ILE A 223 13.63 0.13 -3.22
CA ILE A 223 13.17 -0.53 -4.45
C ILE A 223 11.93 -1.37 -4.14
N VAL A 224 12.01 -2.24 -3.14
CA VAL A 224 10.89 -3.08 -2.70
C VAL A 224 9.69 -2.22 -2.33
N GLN A 225 9.88 -1.18 -1.51
CA GLN A 225 8.82 -0.26 -1.12
C GLN A 225 8.14 0.39 -2.32
N LYS A 226 8.90 0.91 -3.29
CA LYS A 226 8.34 1.55 -4.48
C LYS A 226 7.54 0.56 -5.34
N VAL A 227 8.07 -0.64 -5.58
CA VAL A 227 7.35 -1.66 -6.34
C VAL A 227 6.07 -2.06 -5.62
N THR A 228 6.13 -2.32 -4.30
CA THR A 228 4.95 -2.67 -3.51
C THR A 228 3.97 -1.51 -3.34
N ALA A 229 4.41 -0.26 -3.48
CA ALA A 229 3.52 0.90 -3.48
C ALA A 229 2.82 1.07 -4.83
N ALA A 230 3.51 0.82 -5.94
CA ALA A 230 2.94 0.90 -7.29
C ALA A 230 1.99 -0.28 -7.60
N VAL A 231 2.33 -1.48 -7.12
CA VAL A 231 1.64 -2.72 -7.47
C VAL A 231 1.36 -3.52 -6.19
N ASN A 232 0.14 -4.05 -6.06
CA ASN A 232 -0.25 -4.89 -4.92
C ASN A 232 0.33 -6.32 -5.05
N VAL A 233 1.63 -6.45 -4.80
CA VAL A 233 2.41 -7.68 -4.94
C VAL A 233 3.09 -8.08 -3.64
N SER A 234 3.44 -9.36 -3.51
CA SER A 234 4.30 -9.85 -2.43
C SER A 234 5.75 -9.98 -2.92
N ARG A 235 6.73 -9.72 -2.04
CA ARG A 235 8.15 -10.00 -2.32
C ARG A 235 8.39 -11.50 -2.17
N VAL A 236 8.94 -12.10 -3.22
CA VAL A 236 9.41 -13.49 -3.20
C VAL A 236 10.87 -13.50 -2.74
N PRO A 237 11.27 -14.32 -1.75
CA PRO A 237 12.65 -14.44 -1.33
C PRO A 237 13.57 -14.79 -2.51
N CYS A 238 14.76 -14.20 -2.53
CA CYS A 238 15.78 -14.47 -3.55
C CYS A 238 17.16 -14.40 -2.90
N GLY A 239 18.04 -15.35 -3.25
CA GLY A 239 19.42 -15.36 -2.77
C GLY A 239 20.36 -14.37 -3.46
N SER A 240 19.86 -13.52 -4.37
CA SER A 240 20.65 -12.54 -5.12
C SER A 240 20.38 -11.12 -4.63
N ASP A 241 21.45 -10.35 -4.39
CA ASP A 241 21.38 -8.95 -3.95
C ASP A 241 21.00 -7.98 -5.06
N LYS A 242 20.98 -8.43 -6.32
CA LYS A 242 20.68 -7.59 -7.50
C LYS A 242 19.34 -7.89 -8.14
N GLU A 243 18.64 -8.91 -7.64
CA GLU A 243 17.42 -9.42 -8.23
C GLU A 243 16.25 -9.32 -7.24
N TYR A 244 15.20 -8.63 -7.67
CA TYR A 244 13.96 -8.46 -6.92
C TYR A 244 12.82 -9.17 -7.65
N ARG A 245 12.21 -10.13 -6.98
CA ARG A 245 11.13 -10.97 -7.49
C ARG A 245 9.86 -10.69 -6.72
N PHE A 246 8.76 -10.54 -7.44
CA PHE A 246 7.46 -10.28 -6.85
C PHE A 246 6.41 -11.15 -7.52
N ALA A 247 5.39 -11.53 -6.75
CA ALA A 247 4.31 -12.37 -7.24
C ALA A 247 2.95 -11.80 -6.82
N ALA A 248 2.02 -11.85 -7.75
CA ALA A 248 0.62 -11.52 -7.56
C ALA A 248 -0.27 -12.33 -8.50
N LYS A 249 -1.58 -12.27 -8.25
CA LYS A 249 -2.60 -12.70 -9.19
C LYS A 249 -3.58 -11.58 -9.45
N THR A 250 -4.20 -11.56 -10.62
CA THR A 250 -5.33 -10.64 -10.84
C THR A 250 -6.50 -11.00 -9.92
N VAL A 251 -7.24 -10.00 -9.45
CA VAL A 251 -8.34 -10.21 -8.50
C VAL A 251 -9.52 -10.92 -9.16
N SER A 252 -9.90 -10.55 -10.38
CA SER A 252 -11.10 -11.10 -11.03
C SER A 252 -10.81 -12.45 -11.69
N GLY A 253 -9.76 -12.52 -12.52
CA GLY A 253 -9.42 -13.72 -13.30
C GLY A 253 -8.43 -14.68 -12.63
N GLU A 254 -7.87 -14.33 -11.48
CA GLU A 254 -6.84 -15.12 -10.78
C GLU A 254 -5.61 -15.46 -11.63
N CYS A 255 -5.30 -14.65 -12.64
CA CYS A 255 -4.17 -14.88 -13.53
C CYS A 255 -2.87 -14.52 -12.82
N LEU A 256 -1.92 -15.45 -12.79
CA LEU A 256 -0.61 -15.26 -12.17
C LEU A 256 0.20 -14.19 -12.92
N ILE A 257 0.86 -13.34 -12.14
CA ILE A 257 1.82 -12.34 -12.59
C ILE A 257 3.09 -12.50 -11.77
N LEU A 258 4.20 -12.71 -12.45
CA LEU A 258 5.53 -12.76 -11.85
C LEU A 258 6.34 -11.57 -12.37
N ILE A 259 6.95 -10.83 -11.46
CA ILE A 259 7.74 -9.65 -11.77
C ILE A 259 9.16 -9.91 -11.31
N THR A 260 10.13 -9.73 -12.19
CA THR A 260 11.56 -9.77 -11.88
C THR A 260 12.17 -8.42 -12.25
N LEU A 261 12.84 -7.78 -11.29
CA LEU A 261 13.60 -6.55 -11.50
C LEU A 261 15.06 -6.86 -11.21
N GLU A 262 15.93 -6.75 -12.22
CA GLU A 262 17.36 -6.96 -12.08
C GLU A 262 18.10 -5.62 -12.19
N LYS A 263 18.80 -5.23 -11.12
CA LYS A 263 19.58 -3.99 -11.07
C LYS A 263 20.91 -4.16 -11.80
N LYS A 264 21.24 -3.22 -12.68
CA LYS A 264 22.50 -3.16 -13.43
C LYS A 264 23.44 -2.10 -12.83
N SER A 265 24.70 -2.10 -13.28
CA SER A 265 25.78 -1.28 -12.69
C SER A 265 25.67 0.23 -12.99
N ASP A 266 24.82 0.64 -13.92
CA ASP A 266 24.71 1.99 -14.49
C ASP A 266 23.40 2.71 -14.09
N ASN A 267 22.84 2.40 -12.91
CA ASN A 267 21.49 2.81 -12.49
C ASN A 267 20.37 2.36 -13.46
N SER A 268 20.65 1.52 -14.45
CA SER A 268 19.60 0.85 -15.21
C SER A 268 19.12 -0.39 -14.47
N ALA A 269 17.90 -0.81 -14.79
CA ALA A 269 17.34 -2.08 -14.36
C ALA A 269 16.63 -2.74 -15.53
N GLN A 270 16.55 -4.06 -15.48
CA GLN A 270 15.75 -4.85 -16.40
C GLN A 270 14.52 -5.34 -15.67
N LEU A 271 13.35 -4.91 -16.13
CA LEU A 271 12.06 -5.38 -15.66
C LEU A 271 11.60 -6.49 -16.59
N THR A 272 11.33 -7.66 -16.03
CA THR A 272 10.71 -8.78 -16.71
C THR A 272 9.39 -9.11 -16.03
N ILE A 273 8.31 -9.17 -16.81
CA ILE A 273 6.98 -9.53 -16.36
C ILE A 273 6.54 -10.77 -17.10
N ASN A 274 6.20 -11.82 -16.36
CA ASN A 274 5.64 -13.06 -16.90
C ASN A 274 4.15 -13.14 -16.52
N SER A 275 3.27 -13.23 -17.51
CA SER A 275 1.82 -13.40 -17.32
C SER A 275 1.14 -13.92 -18.57
N GLU A 276 0.10 -14.72 -18.40
CA GLU A 276 -0.80 -15.11 -19.50
C GLU A 276 -1.62 -13.91 -20.03
N LYS A 277 -1.85 -12.89 -19.18
CA LYS A 277 -2.56 -11.66 -19.55
C LYS A 277 -1.58 -10.57 -19.97
N MET A 278 -1.14 -10.63 -21.23
CA MET A 278 -0.15 -9.70 -21.79
C MET A 278 -0.56 -8.22 -21.70
N LEU A 279 -1.85 -7.90 -21.83
CA LEU A 279 -2.32 -6.51 -21.69
C LEU A 279 -2.01 -5.94 -20.30
N ILE A 280 -2.21 -6.74 -19.24
CA ILE A 280 -1.88 -6.36 -17.87
C ILE A 280 -0.36 -6.16 -17.74
N GLY A 281 0.44 -7.07 -18.31
CA GLY A 281 1.90 -6.94 -18.32
C GLY A 281 2.39 -5.65 -18.99
N THR A 282 1.86 -5.31 -20.17
CA THR A 282 2.25 -4.08 -20.89
C THR A 282 1.85 -2.81 -20.13
N MET A 283 0.72 -2.84 -19.42
CA MET A 283 0.30 -1.70 -18.61
C MET A 283 1.18 -1.54 -17.37
N LEU A 284 1.58 -2.65 -16.72
CA LEU A 284 2.46 -2.62 -15.54
C LEU A 284 3.83 -2.03 -15.82
N VAL A 285 4.37 -2.19 -17.04
CA VAL A 285 5.65 -1.56 -17.42
C VAL A 285 5.59 -0.03 -17.34
N LYS A 286 4.41 0.57 -17.56
CA LYS A 286 4.24 2.02 -17.65
C LYS A 286 4.02 2.70 -16.29
N ASP A 287 3.54 1.93 -15.30
CA ASP A 287 3.23 2.39 -13.94
C ASP A 287 4.49 2.36 -13.04
#